data_AF-A0A3Q3X4L4-F1
#
_entry.id   AF-A0A3Q3X4L4-F1
#
_cell.length_a   1.000
_cell.length_b   1.000
_cell.length_c   1.000
_cell.angle_alpha   90.00
_cell.angle_beta   90.00
_cell.angle_gamma   90.00
#
_symmetry.space_group_name_H-M   'P 1'
#
loop_
_entity.id
_entity.type
_entity.pdbx_description
1 polymer ?
#
loop_
_entity_poly.entity_id
_entity_poly.type
_entity_poly.pdbx_seq_one_letter_code
_entity_poly.pdbx_strand_id
1 'polypeptide(L)'
;QTTTMAEPGETEPLIQRDRHAGEIDLDNRDPKQINEDVAKVDFEDVIAEPDGIRSVDKVWKASHKTYTVSNYCCYRSLSAIFGVPLSLVWGLLFACLSFWHIWAIVPCIKSCQIEFRCLCQPYLLLIKTVINPIFKATGKICRGVRGVFRKEA
;
A
#
# COMPACT_ATOMS: atom_id res chain seq x y z
N GLN A 1 -20.43 43.37 -19.37
CA GLN A 1 -19.38 43.67 -18.39
C GLN A 1 -18.58 42.38 -18.19
N THR A 2 -17.40 42.37 -18.76
CA THR A 2 -16.44 41.26 -18.86
C THR A 2 -15.36 41.51 -17.81
N THR A 3 -15.10 40.56 -16.92
CA THR A 3 -13.96 40.50 -15.96
C THR A 3 -14.28 39.33 -15.00
N THR A 4 -13.43 38.39 -14.60
CA THR A 4 -12.01 38.09 -14.84
C THR A 4 -11.78 36.65 -14.35
N MET A 5 -10.78 36.00 -14.95
CA MET A 5 -10.25 34.66 -14.67
C MET A 5 -9.43 34.62 -13.35
N ALA A 6 -9.12 33.40 -12.89
CA ALA A 6 -7.96 33.01 -12.06
C ALA A 6 -8.09 33.28 -10.54
N GLU A 7 -7.64 32.45 -9.58
CA GLU A 7 -6.78 31.25 -9.53
C GLU A 7 -6.80 30.76 -8.03
N PRO A 8 -6.05 29.73 -7.60
CA PRO A 8 -6.50 28.62 -6.78
C PRO A 8 -5.99 28.69 -5.32
N GLY A 9 -6.44 27.77 -4.46
CA GLY A 9 -5.98 27.69 -3.07
C GLY A 9 -6.39 26.41 -2.36
N GLU A 10 -5.67 25.34 -2.68
CA GLU A 10 -5.17 24.27 -1.80
C GLU A 10 -6.03 23.72 -0.63
N THR A 11 -6.51 22.49 -0.86
CA THR A 11 -6.17 21.25 -0.12
C THR A 11 -6.27 21.17 1.42
N GLU A 12 -7.37 20.52 1.84
CA GLU A 12 -7.55 19.56 2.96
C GLU A 12 -7.53 20.06 4.43
N PRO A 13 -8.13 19.31 5.41
CA PRO A 13 -8.72 17.96 5.34
C PRO A 13 -10.11 17.86 5.99
N LEU A 14 -11.04 17.06 5.45
CA LEU A 14 -12.11 16.48 6.28
C LEU A 14 -12.34 15.03 5.90
N ILE A 15 -11.60 14.19 6.64
CA ILE A 15 -12.09 12.89 7.10
C ILE A 15 -13.47 13.10 7.73
N GLN A 16 -14.51 13.04 6.92
CA GLN A 16 -15.87 12.84 7.41
C GLN A 16 -16.36 11.57 6.75
N ARG A 17 -16.21 10.50 7.52
CA ARG A 17 -16.88 9.22 7.29
C ARG A 17 -18.33 9.53 6.87
N ASP A 18 -18.69 9.19 5.64
CA ASP A 18 -20.08 9.02 5.23
C ASP A 18 -20.66 7.83 6.01
N ARG A 19 -21.03 8.13 7.25
CA ARG A 19 -21.69 7.23 8.21
C ARG A 19 -23.20 7.47 8.25
N HIS A 20 -23.77 8.12 7.24
CA HIS A 20 -25.20 8.43 7.17
C HIS A 20 -25.70 8.40 5.71
N ALA A 21 -25.69 7.23 5.09
CA ALA A 21 -26.57 6.96 3.96
C ALA A 21 -27.69 6.03 4.44
N GLY A 22 -28.84 6.62 4.74
CA GLY A 22 -30.11 5.89 4.87
C GLY A 22 -30.63 5.70 6.29
N GLU A 23 -30.81 6.79 7.04
CA GLU A 23 -31.88 6.80 8.04
C GLU A 23 -33.21 6.82 7.28
N ILE A 24 -33.82 5.65 7.13
CA ILE A 24 -35.18 5.54 6.61
C ILE A 24 -36.13 6.18 7.63
N ASP A 25 -36.72 7.31 7.23
CA ASP A 25 -37.82 7.94 7.95
C ASP A 25 -39.06 7.03 7.85
N LEU A 26 -39.58 6.63 9.01
CA LEU A 26 -40.67 5.65 9.15
C LEU A 26 -41.99 6.30 9.58
N ASP A 27 -42.03 7.62 9.76
CA ASP A 27 -43.24 8.33 10.20
C ASP A 27 -44.19 8.68 9.04
N ASN A 28 -43.72 8.76 7.79
CA ASN A 28 -44.60 8.96 6.63
C ASN A 28 -44.36 7.90 5.54
N ARG A 29 -45.15 6.82 5.59
CA ARG A 29 -45.04 5.67 4.68
C ARG A 29 -45.82 5.77 3.37
N ASP A 30 -46.62 6.83 3.15
CA ASP A 30 -47.20 7.15 1.84
C ASP A 30 -47.42 8.66 1.67
N PRO A 31 -46.44 9.40 1.11
CA PRO A 31 -46.57 10.83 0.89
C PRO A 31 -47.55 11.21 -0.24
N LYS A 32 -48.15 10.23 -0.94
CA LYS A 32 -48.96 10.46 -2.16
C LYS A 32 -50.44 10.07 -2.06
N GLN A 33 -50.90 9.55 -0.91
CA GLN A 33 -52.30 9.19 -0.64
C GLN A 33 -53.00 8.46 -1.78
N ILE A 34 -52.36 7.41 -2.34
CA ILE A 34 -52.91 6.68 -3.49
C ILE A 34 -53.88 5.55 -3.11
N ASN A 35 -54.02 5.28 -1.81
CA ASN A 35 -54.69 4.10 -1.27
C ASN A 35 -55.81 4.45 -0.27
N GLU A 36 -56.60 5.50 -0.53
CA GLU A 36 -57.71 5.93 0.34
C GLU A 36 -58.94 4.99 0.29
N ASP A 37 -59.17 4.29 -0.84
CA ASP A 37 -60.42 3.54 -1.12
C ASP A 37 -60.33 2.01 -0.96
N VAL A 38 -59.15 1.46 -0.69
CA VAL A 38 -59.05 0.05 -0.28
C VAL A 38 -59.14 0.03 1.23
N ALA A 39 -60.35 -0.25 1.71
CA ALA A 39 -60.68 -0.50 3.09
C ALA A 39 -59.47 -0.97 3.90
N LYS A 40 -59.06 -0.15 4.87
CA LYS A 40 -58.29 -0.59 6.03
C LYS A 40 -59.11 -1.67 6.72
N VAL A 41 -58.96 -2.91 6.27
CA VAL A 41 -59.42 -4.07 7.02
C VAL A 41 -58.38 -4.24 8.11
N ASP A 42 -58.71 -3.69 9.27
CA ASP A 42 -58.03 -3.92 10.54
C ASP A 42 -58.12 -5.43 10.84
N PHE A 43 -57.09 -6.18 10.41
CA PHE A 43 -56.91 -7.57 10.82
C PHE A 43 -56.40 -7.67 12.28
N GLU A 44 -56.25 -6.52 12.97
CA GLU A 44 -55.84 -6.41 14.37
C GLU A 44 -57.00 -6.66 15.36
N ASP A 45 -58.27 -6.72 14.93
CA ASP A 45 -59.40 -7.01 15.84
C ASP A 45 -59.83 -8.50 15.88
N VAL A 46 -59.24 -9.36 15.04
CA VAL A 46 -59.49 -10.82 15.07
C VAL A 46 -58.43 -11.58 15.86
N ILE A 47 -57.28 -10.95 16.13
CA ILE A 47 -56.20 -11.51 16.96
C ILE A 47 -55.83 -10.47 18.02
N ALA A 48 -56.45 -10.58 19.19
CA ALA A 48 -56.11 -9.81 20.37
C ALA A 48 -54.68 -10.13 20.87
N GLU A 49 -53.64 -9.47 20.35
CA GLU A 49 -52.31 -9.42 20.97
C GLU A 49 -52.02 -8.01 21.53
N PRO A 50 -51.44 -7.91 22.75
CA PRO A 50 -51.27 -6.64 23.46
C PRO A 50 -50.23 -5.70 22.83
N ASP A 51 -50.34 -4.40 23.12
CA ASP A 51 -49.56 -3.22 22.62
C ASP A 51 -48.01 -3.26 22.71
N GLY A 52 -47.40 -4.41 23.01
CA GLY A 52 -45.98 -4.55 23.33
C GLY A 52 -45.04 -5.02 22.21
N ILE A 53 -45.51 -5.34 21.00
CA ILE A 53 -44.72 -6.14 20.03
C ILE A 53 -44.49 -5.42 18.69
N ARG A 54 -43.99 -4.18 18.71
CA ARG A 54 -43.31 -3.60 17.53
C ARG A 54 -41.87 -4.13 17.42
N SER A 55 -41.71 -5.43 17.18
CA SER A 55 -40.39 -6.11 17.16
C SER A 55 -39.72 -6.11 15.78
N VAL A 56 -40.48 -5.94 14.68
CA VAL A 56 -39.99 -6.20 13.32
C VAL A 56 -38.93 -5.19 12.83
N ASP A 57 -39.09 -3.89 13.08
CA ASP A 57 -38.08 -2.89 12.68
C ASP A 57 -36.82 -2.93 13.56
N LYS A 58 -36.99 -3.27 14.85
CA LYS A 58 -35.88 -3.43 15.79
C LYS A 58 -35.08 -4.70 15.48
N VAL A 59 -35.75 -5.79 15.13
CA VAL A 59 -35.12 -7.04 14.67
C VAL A 59 -34.41 -6.84 13.35
N TRP A 60 -35.00 -6.10 12.40
CA TRP A 60 -34.37 -5.80 11.11
C TRP A 60 -33.10 -4.93 11.29
N LYS A 61 -33.18 -3.86 12.09
CA LYS A 61 -32.01 -3.01 12.42
C LYS A 61 -30.96 -3.77 13.24
N ALA A 62 -31.37 -4.62 14.19
CA ALA A 62 -30.44 -5.43 14.99
C ALA A 62 -29.73 -6.50 14.15
N SER A 63 -30.44 -7.14 13.22
CA SER A 63 -29.87 -8.14 12.30
C SER A 63 -28.87 -7.48 11.35
N HIS A 64 -29.22 -6.33 10.78
CA HIS A 64 -28.32 -5.56 9.91
C HIS A 64 -27.05 -5.12 10.67
N LYS A 65 -27.20 -4.64 11.90
CA LYS A 65 -26.08 -4.27 12.78
C LYS A 65 -25.21 -5.48 13.12
N THR A 66 -25.82 -6.62 13.45
CA THR A 66 -25.11 -7.86 13.82
C THR A 66 -24.34 -8.44 12.65
N TYR A 67 -24.94 -8.45 11.46
CA TYR A 67 -24.28 -8.87 10.22
C TYR A 67 -23.05 -7.98 9.92
N THR A 68 -23.19 -6.67 10.05
CA THR A 68 -22.10 -5.72 9.77
C THR A 68 -20.96 -5.83 10.80
N VAL A 69 -21.31 -5.98 12.09
CA VAL A 69 -20.33 -6.16 13.17
C VAL A 69 -19.64 -7.52 13.08
N SER A 70 -20.38 -8.58 12.75
CA SER A 70 -19.85 -9.94 12.57
C SER A 70 -18.83 -9.97 11.43
N ASN A 71 -19.13 -9.31 10.31
CA ASN A 71 -18.18 -9.16 9.20
C ASN A 71 -16.89 -8.48 9.67
N TYR A 72 -16.97 -7.31 10.32
CA TYR A 72 -15.77 -6.59 10.79
C TYR A 72 -14.96 -7.41 11.81
N CYS A 73 -15.63 -8.07 12.75
CA CYS A 73 -14.99 -8.95 13.73
C CYS A 73 -14.32 -10.15 13.07
N CYS A 74 -14.97 -10.75 12.07
CA CYS A 74 -14.44 -11.88 11.30
C CYS A 74 -13.18 -11.47 10.53
N TYR A 75 -13.18 -10.32 9.84
CA TYR A 75 -11.98 -9.80 9.16
C TYR A 75 -10.83 -9.56 10.12
N ARG A 76 -11.10 -8.97 11.29
CA ARG A 76 -10.08 -8.71 12.33
C ARG A 76 -9.53 -10.01 12.91
N SER A 77 -10.41 -10.98 13.16
CA SER A 77 -10.07 -12.29 13.71
C SER A 77 -9.28 -13.13 12.72
N LEU A 78 -9.68 -13.18 11.46
CA LEU A 78 -8.93 -13.82 10.38
C LEU A 78 -7.53 -13.19 10.26
N SER A 79 -7.44 -11.85 10.27
CA SER A 79 -6.14 -11.17 10.22
C SER A 79 -5.25 -11.50 11.42
N ALA A 80 -5.80 -11.64 12.63
CA ALA A 80 -5.02 -12.06 13.80
C ALA A 80 -4.62 -13.55 13.74
N ILE A 81 -5.55 -14.42 13.37
CA ILE A 81 -5.35 -15.88 13.29
C ILE A 81 -4.37 -16.23 12.18
N PHE A 82 -4.36 -15.52 11.05
CA PHE A 82 -3.38 -15.73 9.99
C PHE A 82 -2.11 -14.89 10.20
N GLY A 83 -2.20 -13.71 10.80
CA GLY A 83 -1.04 -12.84 11.04
C GLY A 83 -0.03 -13.45 12.02
N VAL A 84 -0.49 -14.05 13.11
CA VAL A 84 0.37 -14.73 14.10
C VAL A 84 1.17 -15.89 13.49
N PRO A 85 0.57 -16.90 12.82
CA PRO A 85 1.32 -17.98 12.21
C PRO A 85 2.18 -17.49 11.05
N LEU A 86 1.74 -16.52 10.25
CA LEU A 86 2.60 -15.94 9.21
C LEU A 86 3.85 -15.31 9.84
N SER A 87 3.71 -14.53 10.92
CA SER A 87 4.84 -13.93 11.63
C SER A 87 5.81 -14.99 12.18
N LEU A 88 5.28 -16.08 12.74
CA LEU A 88 6.11 -17.20 13.21
C LEU A 88 6.85 -17.91 12.07
N VAL A 89 6.18 -18.16 10.95
CA VAL A 89 6.79 -18.77 9.76
C VAL A 89 7.89 -17.87 9.21
N TRP A 90 7.64 -16.57 9.09
CA TRP A 90 8.64 -15.59 8.66
C TRP A 90 9.84 -15.52 9.60
N GLY A 91 9.61 -15.54 10.92
CA GLY A 91 10.68 -15.59 11.91
C GLY A 91 11.53 -16.86 11.82
N LEU A 92 10.89 -18.02 11.64
CA LEU A 92 11.59 -19.29 11.48
C LEU A 92 12.36 -19.36 10.16
N LEU A 93 11.78 -18.88 9.06
CA LEU A 93 12.46 -18.75 7.77
C LEU A 93 13.69 -17.85 7.89
N PHE A 94 13.57 -16.70 8.56
CA PHE A 94 14.68 -15.80 8.80
C PHE A 94 15.79 -16.46 9.64
N ALA A 95 15.43 -17.24 10.67
CA ALA A 95 16.39 -17.99 11.45
C ALA A 95 17.14 -19.03 10.58
N CYS A 96 16.41 -19.84 9.81
CA CYS A 96 17.00 -20.83 8.90
C CYS A 96 17.90 -20.18 7.85
N LEU A 97 17.46 -19.07 7.24
CA LEU A 97 18.24 -18.30 6.27
C LEU A 97 19.51 -17.73 6.92
N SER A 98 19.43 -17.27 8.17
CA SER A 98 20.59 -16.77 8.91
C SER A 98 21.61 -17.89 9.13
N PHE A 99 21.16 -19.07 9.57
CA PHE A 99 22.05 -20.23 9.67
C PHE A 99 22.69 -20.56 8.31
N TRP A 100 21.89 -20.68 7.25
CA TRP A 100 22.42 -20.96 5.92
C TRP A 100 23.38 -19.86 5.43
N HIS A 101 23.11 -18.60 5.73
CA HIS A 101 23.97 -17.48 5.36
C HIS A 101 25.33 -17.57 6.05
N ILE A 102 25.37 -17.81 7.36
CA ILE A 102 26.64 -17.95 8.09
C ILE A 102 27.44 -19.15 7.57
N TRP A 103 26.78 -20.29 7.32
CA TRP A 103 27.48 -21.53 6.99
C TRP A 103 27.79 -21.72 5.50
N ALA A 104 26.98 -21.19 4.58
CA ALA A 104 27.18 -21.34 3.14
C ALA A 104 27.56 -20.01 2.47
N ILE A 105 26.89 -18.90 2.79
CA ILE A 105 27.14 -17.63 2.12
C ILE A 105 28.48 -17.03 2.54
N VAL A 106 28.83 -17.05 3.83
CA VAL A 106 30.13 -16.54 4.28
C VAL A 106 31.31 -17.26 3.61
N PRO A 107 31.40 -18.61 3.58
CA PRO A 107 32.47 -19.28 2.85
C PRO A 107 32.40 -19.02 1.34
N CYS A 108 31.21 -18.95 0.73
CA CYS A 108 31.08 -18.57 -0.68
C CYS A 108 31.64 -17.16 -0.94
N ILE A 109 31.32 -16.17 -0.11
CA ILE A 109 31.86 -14.81 -0.23
C ILE A 109 33.39 -14.83 -0.08
N LYS A 110 33.91 -15.56 0.91
CA LYS A 110 35.36 -15.69 1.09
C LYS A 110 36.02 -16.34 -0.14
N SER A 111 35.40 -17.37 -0.71
CA SER A 111 35.86 -18.02 -1.96
C SER A 111 35.85 -17.03 -3.13
N CYS A 112 34.74 -16.33 -3.36
CA CYS A 112 34.62 -15.32 -4.40
C CYS A 112 35.68 -14.20 -4.26
N GLN A 113 36.03 -13.79 -3.04
CA GLN A 113 37.08 -12.81 -2.83
C GLN A 113 38.47 -13.31 -3.20
N ILE A 114 38.76 -14.60 -3.00
CA ILE A 114 40.03 -15.22 -3.38
C ILE A 114 40.13 -15.28 -4.90
N GLU A 115 39.06 -15.75 -5.56
CA GLU A 115 38.95 -15.79 -7.02
C GLU A 115 39.09 -14.39 -7.63
N PHE A 116 38.33 -13.42 -7.13
CA PHE A 116 38.40 -12.04 -7.60
C PHE A 116 39.79 -11.43 -7.37
N ARG A 117 40.42 -11.68 -6.22
CA ARG A 117 41.80 -11.24 -5.97
C ARG A 117 42.77 -11.86 -6.96
N CYS A 118 42.60 -13.14 -7.30
CA CYS A 118 43.40 -13.84 -8.30
C CYS A 118 43.21 -13.27 -9.70
N LEU A 119 41.98 -12.87 -10.08
CA LEU A 119 41.69 -12.27 -11.38
C LEU A 119 42.14 -10.80 -11.46
N CYS A 120 41.94 -10.02 -10.40
CA CYS A 120 42.26 -8.60 -10.37
C CYS A 120 43.76 -8.32 -10.23
N GLN A 121 44.53 -9.18 -9.58
CA GLN A 121 45.99 -9.05 -9.47
C GLN A 121 46.69 -8.93 -10.83
N PRO A 122 46.57 -9.91 -11.75
CA PRO A 122 47.21 -9.84 -13.05
C PRO A 122 46.59 -8.76 -13.92
N TYR A 123 45.29 -8.49 -13.82
CA TYR A 123 44.62 -7.39 -14.52
C TYR A 123 45.23 -6.03 -14.14
N LEU A 124 45.37 -5.75 -12.84
CA LEU A 124 45.96 -4.51 -12.35
C LEU A 124 47.46 -4.42 -12.68
N LEU A 125 48.18 -5.55 -12.65
CA LEU A 125 49.57 -5.61 -13.06
C LEU A 125 49.72 -5.27 -14.54
N LEU A 126 48.88 -5.84 -15.42
CA LEU A 126 48.88 -5.56 -16.86
C LEU A 126 48.63 -4.09 -17.14
N ILE A 127 47.67 -3.47 -16.46
CA ILE A 127 47.38 -2.04 -16.58
C ILE A 127 48.60 -1.22 -16.14
N LYS A 128 49.23 -1.60 -15.01
CA LYS A 128 50.42 -0.91 -14.51
C LYS A 128 51.65 -1.07 -15.41
N THR A 129 51.81 -2.21 -16.08
CA THR A 129 52.99 -2.49 -16.91
C THR A 129 52.82 -2.08 -18.36
N VAL A 130 51.59 -2.04 -18.88
CA VAL A 130 51.31 -1.73 -20.30
C VAL A 130 50.71 -0.34 -20.44
N ILE A 131 49.61 -0.07 -19.74
CA ILE A 131 48.87 1.19 -19.90
C ILE A 131 49.66 2.37 -19.31
N ASN A 132 50.30 2.18 -18.16
CA ASN A 132 51.08 3.25 -17.52
C ASN A 132 52.25 3.77 -18.40
N PRO A 133 53.14 2.94 -18.99
CA PRO A 133 54.18 3.46 -19.88
C PRO A 133 53.62 4.03 -21.18
N ILE A 134 52.54 3.46 -21.75
CA ILE A 134 51.90 4.02 -22.94
C ILE A 134 51.39 5.43 -22.64
N PHE A 135 50.61 5.59 -21.57
CA PHE A 135 50.08 6.89 -21.17
C PHE A 135 51.19 7.89 -20.83
N LYS A 136 52.26 7.43 -20.18
CA LYS A 136 53.45 8.24 -19.89
C LYS A 136 54.19 8.66 -21.16
N ALA A 137 54.28 7.80 -22.17
CA ALA A 137 54.88 8.11 -23.46
C ALA A 137 54.02 9.08 -24.27
N THR A 138 52.71 8.82 -24.38
CA THR A 138 51.74 9.71 -25.03
C THR A 138 51.75 11.09 -24.38
N GLY A 139 51.75 11.17 -23.04
CA GLY A 139 51.85 12.43 -22.32
C GLY A 139 53.14 13.20 -22.61
N LYS A 140 54.28 12.52 -22.81
CA LYS A 140 55.54 13.16 -23.23
C LYS A 140 55.48 13.70 -24.66
N ILE A 141 54.88 12.96 -25.58
CA ILE A 141 54.73 13.37 -26.98
C ILE A 141 53.81 14.61 -27.06
N CYS A 142 52.68 14.59 -26.36
CA CYS A 142 51.76 15.73 -26.30
C CYS A 142 52.36 16.96 -25.60
N ARG A 143 53.28 16.78 -24.64
CA ARG A 143 53.97 17.90 -23.97
C ARG A 143 54.92 18.68 -24.89
N GLY A 144 55.38 18.06 -25.99
CA GLY A 144 56.21 18.71 -27.01
C GLY A 144 55.42 19.65 -27.92
N VAL A 145 54.11 19.45 -28.05
CA VAL A 145 53.22 20.32 -28.81
C VAL A 145 52.72 21.44 -27.90
N ARG A 146 53.57 22.44 -27.63
CA ARG A 146 53.06 23.74 -27.13
C ARG A 146 52.29 24.38 -28.28
N GLY A 147 50.98 24.18 -28.29
CA GLY A 147 50.09 24.97 -29.12
C GLY A 147 50.16 26.42 -28.66
N VAL A 148 50.95 27.24 -29.37
CA VAL A 148 50.79 28.70 -29.33
C VAL A 148 49.47 28.99 -30.04
N PHE A 149 48.37 28.96 -29.28
CA PHE A 149 47.08 29.43 -29.76
C PHE A 149 47.16 30.96 -29.86
N ARG A 150 47.68 31.45 -30.99
CA ARG A 150 47.62 32.87 -31.32
C ARG A 150 46.16 33.19 -31.62
N LYS A 151 45.48 33.81 -30.66
CA LYS A 151 44.19 34.47 -30.87
C LYS A 151 44.46 35.67 -31.77
N GLU A 152 44.11 35.57 -33.05
CA GLU A 152 44.03 36.72 -33.96
C GLU A 152 42.80 37.55 -33.53
N ALA A 153 43.02 38.84 -33.26
CA ALA A 153 42.02 39.86 -32.95
C ALA A 153 42.25 41.05 -33.89
#